data_AF-A0A836KLE6-F1
#
_entry.id   AF-A0A836KLE6-F1
#
_cell.length_a   1.000
_cell.length_b   1.000
_cell.length_c   1.000
_cell.angle_alpha   90.00
_cell.angle_beta   90.00
_cell.angle_gamma   90.00
#
_symmetry.space_group_name_H-M   'P 1'
#
loop_
_entity.id
_entity.type
_entity.pdbx_description
1 polymer ?
#
loop_
_entity_poly.entity_id
_entity_poly.type
_entity_poly.pdbx_seq_one_letter_code
_entity_poly.pdbx_strand_id
1 'polypeptide(L)'
;MQGTWGVLKKNCANFVPGLALFAKQSSEAFTTWTKIYNRGYKYGPNDFHEQAEVYTPDYWKRGHCQDKNMWVDMKLSEEVSQKELAQLMHYKHDLWRIAHGLGLGLFLGGYALIPAFFWLSSDTFAPSCFCKTEEEKKAWREAQDMYRYRSAPSYIMDTKWHFDFHAYPWNATQERAWDDLFEKNNVRRDPNVLRPAAEMYDGFLKFYQIRRKSLRHLARSMNLPTFPLLSRICASTRVKDYWNLAWNEDYMVITQKLHHQMSDEELQDYAWRRFLSPYDKNLSREEVMTRVNDYHEFLGPRFIEEGKAPNLIILTNYVLGYYNDPAYLVEDISALDGNDFEYMAHYGKDAFLRRLEFENGPLRDQVEAHTQKLIADRAAAAAKETTTAPQVTA
;
A
#
# COMPACT_ATOMS: atom_id res chain seq x y z
N MET A 1 17.00 -5.09 12.81
CA MET A 1 16.94 -4.70 11.39
C MET A 1 18.32 -4.82 10.77
N GLN A 2 18.46 -5.39 9.57
CA GLN A 2 19.72 -5.35 8.83
C GLN A 2 19.98 -3.91 8.39
N GLY A 3 21.13 -3.33 8.74
CA GLY A 3 21.50 -1.99 8.27
C GLY A 3 21.66 -1.94 6.75
N THR A 4 21.59 -0.75 6.16
CA THR A 4 21.74 -0.47 4.71
C THR A 4 22.93 -1.20 4.07
N TRP A 5 24.04 -1.32 4.81
CA TRP A 5 25.24 -2.05 4.36
C TRP A 5 25.03 -3.57 4.25
N GLY A 6 24.29 -4.16 5.19
CA GLY A 6 23.94 -5.58 5.18
C GLY A 6 23.05 -5.93 3.98
N VAL A 7 22.04 -5.09 3.72
CA VAL A 7 21.15 -5.22 2.56
C VAL A 7 21.92 -5.12 1.25
N LEU A 8 22.83 -4.15 1.14
CA LEU A 8 23.70 -4.00 -0.03
C LEU A 8 24.55 -5.24 -0.25
N LYS A 9 25.25 -5.74 0.78
CA LYS A 9 26.12 -6.92 0.67
C LYS A 9 25.32 -8.14 0.18
N LYS A 10 24.13 -8.35 0.75
CA LYS A 10 23.20 -9.41 0.34
C LYS A 10 22.79 -9.26 -1.13
N ASN A 11 22.28 -8.10 -1.52
CA ASN A 11 21.80 -7.85 -2.88
C ASN A 11 22.93 -7.93 -3.92
N CYS A 12 24.14 -7.46 -3.60
CA CYS A 12 25.31 -7.63 -4.46
C CYS A 12 25.70 -9.11 -4.63
N ALA A 13 25.72 -9.89 -3.54
CA ALA A 13 26.03 -11.32 -3.60
C ALA A 13 24.95 -12.12 -4.38
N ASN A 14 23.70 -11.69 -4.29
CA ASN A 14 22.56 -12.34 -4.95
C ASN A 14 22.23 -11.75 -6.33
N PHE A 15 22.96 -10.74 -6.81
CA PHE A 15 22.64 -10.02 -8.04
C PHE A 15 22.58 -10.94 -9.27
N VAL A 16 23.66 -11.67 -9.58
CA VAL A 16 23.72 -12.56 -10.76
C VAL A 16 22.73 -13.72 -10.64
N PRO A 17 22.68 -14.47 -9.51
CA PRO A 17 21.68 -15.53 -9.33
C PRO A 17 20.23 -15.01 -9.41
N GLY A 18 19.96 -13.84 -8.86
CA GLY A 18 18.64 -13.21 -8.88
C GLY A 18 18.22 -12.74 -10.28
N LEU A 19 19.16 -12.22 -11.08
CA LEU A 19 18.92 -11.93 -12.50
C LEU A 19 18.63 -13.20 -13.30
N ALA A 20 19.33 -14.30 -13.03
CA ALA A 20 19.05 -15.58 -13.68
C ALA A 20 17.65 -16.11 -13.33
N LEU A 21 17.24 -16.01 -12.06
CA LEU A 21 15.89 -16.36 -11.62
C LEU A 21 14.83 -15.49 -12.31
N PHE A 22 15.05 -14.17 -12.35
CA PHE A 22 14.16 -13.24 -13.05
C PHE A 22 14.02 -13.57 -14.54
N ALA A 23 15.12 -13.87 -15.23
CA ALA A 23 15.11 -14.25 -16.63
C ALA A 23 14.30 -15.53 -16.87
N LYS A 24 14.43 -16.54 -16.00
CA LYS A 24 13.61 -17.76 -16.05
C LYS A 24 12.12 -17.45 -15.88
N GLN A 25 11.76 -16.69 -14.83
CA GLN A 25 10.39 -16.30 -14.53
C GLN A 25 9.75 -15.44 -15.63
N SER A 26 10.56 -14.71 -16.41
CA SER A 26 10.07 -13.86 -17.50
C SER A 26 9.30 -14.65 -18.56
N SER A 27 9.75 -15.86 -18.91
CA SER A 27 9.08 -16.69 -19.91
C SER A 27 7.72 -17.20 -19.43
N GLU A 28 7.66 -17.67 -18.18
CA GLU A 28 6.43 -18.16 -17.55
C GLU A 28 5.40 -17.03 -17.37
N ALA A 29 5.86 -15.86 -16.92
CA ALA A 29 5.03 -14.68 -16.74
C ALA A 29 4.50 -14.14 -18.08
N PHE A 30 5.33 -14.11 -19.13
CA PHE A 30 4.89 -13.69 -20.46
C PHE A 30 3.84 -14.64 -21.02
N THR A 31 4.06 -15.95 -20.91
CA THR A 31 3.08 -16.97 -21.34
C THR A 31 1.74 -16.78 -20.64
N THR A 32 1.75 -16.59 -19.33
CA THR A 32 0.54 -16.33 -18.53
C THR A 32 -0.15 -15.04 -18.97
N TRP A 33 0.62 -13.96 -19.13
CA TRP A 33 0.09 -12.67 -19.59
C TRP A 33 -0.54 -12.78 -20.98
N THR A 34 0.09 -13.51 -21.91
CA THR A 34 -0.44 -13.71 -23.27
C THR A 34 -1.76 -14.48 -23.26
N LYS A 35 -1.90 -15.53 -22.44
CA LYS A 35 -3.19 -16.23 -22.25
C LYS A 35 -4.28 -15.26 -21.80
N ILE A 36 -4.03 -14.51 -20.73
CA ILE A 36 -4.98 -13.51 -20.18
C ILE A 36 -5.32 -12.44 -21.22
N TYR A 37 -4.31 -11.95 -21.95
CA TYR A 37 -4.50 -10.92 -22.98
C TYR A 37 -5.36 -11.42 -24.14
N ASN A 38 -5.06 -12.59 -24.69
CA ASN A 38 -5.80 -13.18 -25.81
C ASN A 38 -7.24 -13.54 -25.40
N ARG A 39 -7.40 -14.09 -24.19
CA ARG A 39 -8.70 -14.42 -23.63
C ARG A 39 -9.54 -13.17 -23.40
N GLY A 40 -8.90 -12.14 -22.84
CA GLY A 40 -9.37 -10.76 -22.86
C GLY A 40 -9.92 -10.44 -24.24
N TYR A 41 -9.05 -10.26 -25.22
CA TYR A 41 -9.41 -9.81 -26.58
C TYR A 41 -10.56 -10.60 -27.23
N LYS A 42 -10.72 -11.89 -26.89
CA LYS A 42 -11.73 -12.77 -27.49
C LYS A 42 -13.08 -12.75 -26.77
N TYR A 43 -13.09 -12.67 -25.44
CA TYR A 43 -14.30 -12.88 -24.63
C TYR A 43 -14.67 -11.68 -23.74
N GLY A 44 -13.76 -10.74 -23.57
CA GLY A 44 -13.96 -9.55 -22.75
C GLY A 44 -14.94 -8.56 -23.40
N PRO A 45 -15.49 -7.63 -22.60
CA PRO A 45 -16.28 -6.52 -23.14
C PRO A 45 -15.45 -5.64 -24.08
N ASN A 46 -16.07 -5.08 -25.12
CA ASN A 46 -15.38 -4.17 -26.07
C ASN A 46 -14.65 -3.02 -25.35
N ASP A 47 -15.32 -2.40 -24.39
CA ASP A 47 -14.79 -1.31 -23.55
C ASP A 47 -13.49 -1.70 -22.81
N PHE A 48 -13.34 -2.99 -22.45
CA PHE A 48 -12.13 -3.53 -21.81
C PHE A 48 -10.95 -3.64 -22.79
N HIS A 49 -11.20 -3.85 -24.09
CA HIS A 49 -10.15 -3.84 -25.12
C HIS A 49 -9.77 -2.45 -25.56
N GLU A 50 -10.76 -1.60 -25.77
CA GLU A 50 -10.57 -0.22 -26.24
C GLU A 50 -9.90 0.66 -25.17
N GLN A 51 -9.93 0.22 -23.91
CA GLN A 51 -9.35 0.94 -22.79
C GLN A 51 -9.84 2.38 -22.70
N ALA A 52 -11.17 2.54 -22.63
CA ALA A 52 -11.84 3.83 -22.58
C ALA A 52 -11.17 4.85 -21.63
N GLU A 53 -10.82 6.02 -22.18
CA GLU A 53 -10.35 7.16 -21.40
C GLU A 53 -11.53 8.04 -21.01
N VAL A 54 -11.56 8.51 -19.77
CA VAL A 54 -12.57 9.47 -19.28
C VAL A 54 -11.92 10.79 -18.93
N TYR A 55 -12.63 11.87 -19.26
CA TYR A 55 -12.30 13.24 -18.91
C TYR A 55 -13.26 13.72 -17.82
N THR A 56 -12.70 14.09 -16.67
CA THR A 56 -13.48 14.68 -15.57
C THR A 56 -13.40 16.21 -15.63
N PRO A 57 -14.54 16.93 -15.63
CA PRO A 57 -14.57 18.40 -15.60
C PRO A 57 -13.79 18.98 -14.41
N ASP A 58 -13.87 18.33 -13.24
CA ASP A 58 -13.26 18.82 -11.99
C ASP A 58 -11.74 18.88 -12.02
N TYR A 59 -11.10 18.12 -12.93
CA TYR A 59 -9.66 17.97 -12.93
C TYR A 59 -8.98 18.11 -14.29
N TRP A 60 -9.74 18.26 -15.40
CA TRP A 60 -9.21 18.33 -16.77
C TRP A 60 -8.14 17.27 -17.05
N LYS A 61 -8.31 16.08 -16.46
CA LYS A 61 -7.27 15.03 -16.41
C LYS A 61 -7.85 13.71 -16.91
N ARG A 62 -7.16 13.12 -17.88
CA ARG A 62 -7.38 11.76 -18.37
C ARG A 62 -7.28 10.74 -17.24
N GLY A 63 -8.17 9.76 -17.25
CA GLY A 63 -8.18 8.59 -16.36
C GLY A 63 -8.90 7.41 -17.00
N HIS A 64 -8.91 6.28 -16.31
CA HIS A 64 -9.63 5.07 -16.76
C HIS A 64 -10.95 4.91 -16.01
N CYS A 65 -12.00 4.54 -16.73
CA CYS A 65 -13.26 4.16 -16.10
C CYS A 65 -13.17 2.74 -15.56
N GLN A 66 -13.31 2.55 -14.25
CA GLN A 66 -13.31 1.21 -13.67
C GLN A 66 -14.34 0.29 -14.34
N ASP A 67 -15.58 0.78 -14.51
CA ASP A 67 -16.71 0.01 -15.05
C ASP A 67 -16.50 -0.44 -16.52
N LYS A 68 -15.56 0.19 -17.23
CA LYS A 68 -15.24 -0.11 -18.63
C LYS A 68 -13.91 -0.83 -18.81
N ASN A 69 -12.90 -0.44 -18.03
CA ASN A 69 -11.51 -0.82 -18.25
C ASN A 69 -11.07 -2.02 -17.38
N MET A 70 -11.97 -2.56 -16.54
CA MET A 70 -11.73 -3.70 -15.66
C MET A 70 -12.79 -4.77 -15.90
N TRP A 71 -12.38 -6.03 -15.77
CA TRP A 71 -13.24 -7.18 -16.02
C TRP A 71 -12.78 -8.38 -15.19
N VAL A 72 -13.73 -8.94 -14.44
CA VAL A 72 -13.55 -10.22 -13.74
C VAL A 72 -14.01 -11.32 -14.69
N ASP A 73 -13.04 -12.05 -15.23
CA ASP A 73 -13.29 -13.19 -16.09
C ASP A 73 -13.62 -14.41 -15.23
N MET A 74 -14.92 -14.64 -15.06
CA MET A 74 -15.48 -15.74 -14.26
C MET A 74 -15.08 -17.14 -14.74
N LYS A 75 -14.42 -17.24 -15.90
CA LYS A 75 -13.98 -18.49 -16.52
C LYS A 75 -12.47 -18.52 -16.78
N LEU A 76 -11.69 -17.57 -16.25
CA LEU A 76 -10.24 -17.53 -16.47
C LEU A 76 -9.52 -18.79 -15.97
N SER A 77 -10.10 -19.47 -14.98
CA SER A 77 -9.57 -20.71 -14.39
C SER A 77 -9.49 -21.87 -15.38
N GLU A 78 -10.18 -21.79 -16.52
CA GLU A 78 -10.10 -22.76 -17.60
C GLU A 78 -8.74 -22.72 -18.33
N GLU A 79 -8.01 -21.60 -18.28
CA GLU A 79 -6.76 -21.38 -19.03
C GLU A 79 -5.55 -21.07 -18.14
N VAL A 80 -5.79 -20.46 -16.98
CA VAL A 80 -4.76 -19.97 -16.07
C VAL A 80 -5.11 -20.36 -14.65
N SER A 81 -4.15 -20.96 -13.94
CA SER A 81 -4.26 -21.31 -12.53
C SER A 81 -4.08 -20.10 -11.61
N GLN A 82 -4.61 -20.19 -10.39
CA GLN A 82 -4.39 -19.19 -9.33
C GLN A 82 -2.89 -18.95 -9.06
N LYS A 83 -2.06 -20.01 -9.12
CA LYS A 83 -0.60 -19.92 -8.92
C LYS A 83 0.10 -19.16 -10.05
N GLU A 84 -0.30 -19.37 -11.30
CA GLU A 84 0.19 -18.58 -12.45
C GLU A 84 -0.13 -17.09 -12.27
N LEU A 85 -1.34 -16.74 -11.79
CA LEU A 85 -1.70 -15.35 -11.49
C LEU A 85 -0.86 -14.74 -10.36
N ALA A 86 -0.66 -15.48 -9.26
CA ALA A 86 0.17 -15.04 -8.16
C ALA A 86 1.61 -14.75 -8.61
N GLN A 87 2.20 -15.66 -9.41
CA GLN A 87 3.52 -15.48 -10.00
C GLN A 87 3.59 -14.27 -10.92
N LEU A 88 2.58 -14.06 -11.78
CA LEU A 88 2.51 -12.89 -12.66
C LEU A 88 2.46 -11.57 -11.87
N MET A 89 1.72 -11.52 -10.76
CA MET A 89 1.64 -10.33 -9.91
C MET A 89 3.00 -10.00 -9.27
N HIS A 90 3.71 -10.99 -8.73
CA HIS A 90 5.07 -10.79 -8.19
C HIS A 90 6.04 -10.37 -9.30
N TYR A 91 6.00 -11.05 -10.44
CA TYR A 91 6.86 -10.75 -11.57
C TYR A 91 6.68 -9.32 -12.09
N LYS A 92 5.44 -8.83 -12.24
CA LYS A 92 5.17 -7.45 -12.67
C LYS A 92 5.80 -6.43 -11.72
N HIS A 93 5.83 -6.72 -10.42
CA HIS A 93 6.45 -5.85 -9.43
C HIS A 93 7.97 -5.81 -9.55
N ASP A 94 8.58 -6.98 -9.70
CA ASP A 94 10.03 -7.13 -9.87
C ASP A 94 10.52 -6.58 -11.22
N LEU A 95 9.74 -6.76 -12.28
CA LEU A 95 10.02 -6.20 -13.60
C LEU A 95 10.21 -4.70 -13.52
N TRP A 96 9.35 -3.98 -12.79
CA TRP A 96 9.53 -2.54 -12.61
C TRP A 96 10.82 -2.23 -11.85
N ARG A 97 11.12 -2.94 -10.77
CA ARG A 97 12.32 -2.70 -9.96
C ARG A 97 13.60 -2.90 -10.76
N ILE A 98 13.64 -3.96 -11.57
CA ILE A 98 14.75 -4.28 -12.46
C ILE A 98 14.85 -3.30 -13.63
N ALA A 99 13.73 -2.98 -14.28
CA ALA A 99 13.71 -2.05 -15.41
C ALA A 99 14.24 -0.66 -15.02
N HIS A 100 13.95 -0.19 -13.81
CA HIS A 100 14.50 1.09 -13.33
C HIS A 100 16.00 1.01 -13.03
N GLY A 101 16.46 -0.04 -12.34
CA GLY A 101 17.88 -0.21 -12.03
C GLY A 101 18.73 -0.39 -13.29
N LEU A 102 18.37 -1.36 -14.13
CA LEU A 102 19.12 -1.69 -15.36
C LEU A 102 18.94 -0.64 -16.46
N GLY A 103 17.74 -0.08 -16.61
CA GLY A 103 17.47 0.97 -17.61
C GLY A 103 18.31 2.22 -17.38
N LEU A 104 18.56 2.58 -16.11
CA LEU A 104 19.47 3.66 -15.76
C LEU A 104 20.92 3.34 -16.14
N GLY A 105 21.34 2.07 -15.97
CA GLY A 105 22.63 1.55 -16.44
C GLY A 105 22.85 1.75 -17.94
N LEU A 106 21.83 1.44 -18.74
CA LEU A 106 21.86 1.63 -20.19
C LEU A 106 21.91 3.11 -20.58
N PHE A 107 21.25 3.99 -19.82
CA PHE A 107 21.16 5.41 -20.14
C PHE A 107 22.39 6.21 -19.71
N LEU A 108 22.94 5.94 -18.51
CA LEU A 108 24.06 6.69 -17.92
C LEU A 108 25.43 5.99 -18.09
N GLY A 109 25.46 4.76 -18.60
CA GLY A 109 26.69 3.97 -18.73
C GLY A 109 27.39 3.78 -17.39
N GLY A 110 28.72 3.95 -17.36
CA GLY A 110 29.53 3.78 -16.14
C GLY A 110 29.14 4.71 -14.98
N TYR A 111 28.51 5.85 -15.24
CA TYR A 111 28.03 6.76 -14.19
C TYR A 111 26.84 6.20 -13.41
N ALA A 112 26.19 5.14 -13.89
CA ALA A 112 25.12 4.46 -13.19
C ALA A 112 25.59 3.69 -11.94
N LEU A 113 26.89 3.54 -11.72
CA LEU A 113 27.43 2.83 -10.54
C LEU A 113 26.97 3.43 -9.22
N ILE A 114 26.96 4.77 -9.11
CA ILE A 114 26.51 5.48 -7.91
C ILE A 114 25.02 5.21 -7.63
N PRO A 115 24.09 5.45 -8.56
CA PRO A 115 22.67 5.14 -8.34
C PRO A 115 22.39 3.64 -8.21
N ALA A 116 23.18 2.76 -8.82
CA ALA A 116 23.07 1.31 -8.61
C ALA A 116 23.37 0.90 -7.15
N PHE A 117 24.32 1.57 -6.50
CA PHE A 117 24.59 1.39 -5.07
C PHE A 117 23.37 1.74 -4.20
N PHE A 118 22.69 2.86 -4.50
CA PHE A 118 21.46 3.24 -3.80
C PHE A 118 20.30 2.28 -4.07
N TRP A 119 20.20 1.76 -5.29
CA TRP A 119 19.20 0.76 -5.64
C TRP A 119 19.40 -0.55 -4.87
N LEU A 120 20.61 -1.09 -4.86
CA LEU A 120 20.92 -2.38 -4.22
C LEU A 120 20.99 -2.29 -2.70
N SER A 121 21.14 -1.11 -2.12
CA SER A 121 21.20 -0.93 -0.66
C SER A 121 19.83 -0.85 0.02
N SER A 122 18.73 -0.99 -0.74
CA SER A 122 17.37 -0.89 -0.22
C SER A 122 16.46 -2.00 -0.73
N ASP A 123 15.92 -2.80 0.18
CA ASP A 123 14.95 -3.84 -0.18
C ASP A 123 13.60 -3.27 -0.64
N THR A 124 13.28 -2.01 -0.32
CA THR A 124 12.13 -1.31 -0.93
C THR A 124 12.25 -1.22 -2.46
N PHE A 125 13.47 -1.07 -2.99
CA PHE A 125 13.71 -0.88 -4.42
C PHE A 125 14.30 -2.12 -5.12
N ALA A 126 14.99 -3.00 -4.40
CA ALA A 126 15.49 -4.26 -4.94
C ALA A 126 14.35 -5.26 -5.23
N PRO A 127 14.44 -6.05 -6.31
CA PRO A 127 13.43 -7.07 -6.64
C PRO A 127 13.43 -8.24 -5.64
N SER A 128 12.29 -8.91 -5.49
CA SER A 128 12.15 -10.06 -4.60
C SER A 128 13.03 -11.24 -5.02
N CYS A 129 13.31 -11.39 -6.32
CA CYS A 129 14.17 -12.44 -6.85
C CYS A 129 15.63 -12.38 -6.34
N PHE A 130 16.05 -11.31 -5.66
CA PHE A 130 17.36 -11.20 -5.03
C PHE A 130 17.38 -11.81 -3.61
N CYS A 131 16.22 -12.23 -3.11
CA CYS A 131 16.07 -12.91 -1.82
C CYS A 131 15.96 -14.43 -2.06
N LYS A 132 16.93 -15.19 -1.56
CA LYS A 132 17.04 -16.64 -1.75
C LYS A 132 16.46 -17.44 -0.60
N THR A 133 16.63 -16.96 0.63
CA THR A 133 16.12 -17.65 1.83
C THR A 133 14.77 -17.10 2.25
N GLU A 134 14.03 -17.87 3.04
CA GLU A 134 12.73 -17.43 3.56
C GLU A 134 12.86 -16.23 4.51
N GLU A 135 13.95 -16.15 5.28
CA GLU A 135 14.25 -15.00 6.13
C GLU A 135 14.53 -13.74 5.31
N GLU A 136 15.27 -13.86 4.19
CA GLU A 136 15.51 -12.75 3.28
C GLU A 136 14.22 -12.27 2.63
N LYS A 137 13.34 -13.18 2.20
CA LYS A 137 12.02 -12.84 1.65
C LYS A 137 11.13 -12.18 2.70
N LYS A 138 11.11 -12.70 3.93
CA LYS A 138 10.37 -12.10 5.04
C LYS A 138 10.84 -10.67 5.30
N ALA A 139 12.15 -10.45 5.45
CA ALA A 139 12.73 -9.12 5.64
C ALA A 139 12.40 -8.18 4.46
N TRP A 140 12.40 -8.70 3.23
CA TRP A 140 12.01 -7.93 2.05
C TRP A 140 10.53 -7.53 2.07
N ARG A 141 9.62 -8.41 2.53
CA ARG A 141 8.19 -8.12 2.69
C ARG A 141 7.95 -7.11 3.82
N GLU A 142 8.66 -7.22 4.94
CA GLU A 142 8.61 -6.23 6.03
C GLU A 142 9.08 -4.85 5.53
N ALA A 143 10.17 -4.79 4.76
CA ALA A 143 10.65 -3.55 4.15
C ALA A 143 9.63 -2.94 3.17
N GLN A 144 8.87 -3.79 2.47
CA GLN A 144 7.74 -3.33 1.67
C GLN A 144 6.63 -2.76 2.53
N ASP A 145 6.23 -3.45 3.60
CA ASP A 145 5.17 -3.01 4.50
C ASP A 145 5.50 -1.66 5.15
N MET A 146 6.76 -1.42 5.55
CA MET A 146 7.25 -0.12 6.01
C MET A 146 7.03 0.99 4.98
N TYR A 147 7.22 0.70 3.68
CA TYR A 147 6.92 1.67 2.62
C TYR A 147 5.41 1.90 2.44
N ARG A 148 4.58 0.86 2.68
CA ARG A 148 3.12 0.99 2.68
C ARG A 148 2.63 1.89 3.80
N TYR A 149 3.10 1.69 5.04
CA TYR A 149 2.78 2.52 6.21
C TYR A 149 3.11 4.00 6.00
N ARG A 150 4.16 4.30 5.22
CA ARG A 150 4.52 5.69 4.89
C ARG A 150 3.46 6.40 4.06
N SER A 151 2.75 5.69 3.19
CA SER A 151 1.88 6.29 2.16
C SER A 151 0.38 6.06 2.39
N ALA A 152 0.00 4.96 3.04
CA ALA A 152 -1.40 4.60 3.28
C ALA A 152 -2.17 5.66 4.11
N PRO A 153 -1.63 6.21 5.22
CA PRO A 153 -2.35 7.25 5.99
C PRO A 153 -2.65 8.50 5.17
N SER A 154 -1.68 8.93 4.34
CA SER A 154 -1.87 10.09 3.45
C SER A 154 -2.90 9.81 2.35
N TYR A 155 -2.99 8.57 1.88
CA TYR A 155 -4.03 8.19 0.93
C TYR A 155 -5.41 8.25 1.60
N ILE A 156 -5.58 7.58 2.74
CA ILE A 156 -6.84 7.45 3.48
C ILE A 156 -7.37 8.82 3.93
N MET A 157 -6.51 9.68 4.46
CA MET A 157 -6.92 11.02 4.88
C MET A 157 -7.34 11.88 3.69
N ASP A 158 -6.60 11.82 2.58
CA ASP A 158 -6.89 12.63 1.39
C ASP A 158 -8.16 12.16 0.65
N THR A 159 -8.48 10.86 0.70
CA THR A 159 -9.76 10.32 0.22
C THR A 159 -10.90 10.70 1.16
N LYS A 160 -10.74 10.54 2.48
CA LYS A 160 -11.75 10.94 3.48
C LYS A 160 -12.18 12.38 3.27
N TRP A 161 -11.21 13.31 3.31
CA TRP A 161 -11.48 14.74 3.13
C TRP A 161 -12.18 15.01 1.82
N HIS A 162 -11.72 14.42 0.72
CA HIS A 162 -12.36 14.62 -0.57
C HIS A 162 -13.83 14.21 -0.53
N PHE A 163 -14.14 13.09 0.10
CA PHE A 163 -15.50 12.56 0.12
C PHE A 163 -16.42 13.22 1.13
N ASP A 164 -15.92 13.63 2.29
CA ASP A 164 -16.68 14.43 3.26
C ASP A 164 -17.24 15.70 2.60
N PHE A 165 -16.52 16.29 1.63
CA PHE A 165 -16.98 17.45 0.87
C PHE A 165 -17.95 17.14 -0.28
N HIS A 166 -18.00 15.91 -0.80
CA HIS A 166 -18.70 15.59 -2.06
C HIS A 166 -19.79 14.52 -1.94
N ALA A 167 -19.79 13.72 -0.87
CA ALA A 167 -20.66 12.56 -0.74
C ALA A 167 -20.95 12.25 0.74
N TYR A 168 -21.72 13.13 1.38
CA TYR A 168 -22.11 13.00 2.78
C TYR A 168 -23.09 11.81 2.98
N PRO A 169 -22.91 10.97 4.02
CA PRO A 169 -23.86 9.90 4.36
C PRO A 169 -25.29 10.42 4.54
N TRP A 170 -26.30 9.68 4.07
CA TRP A 170 -27.71 10.12 4.15
C TRP A 170 -28.47 9.57 5.36
N ASN A 171 -27.92 8.56 6.03
CA ASN A 171 -28.52 7.95 7.23
C ASN A 171 -27.45 7.48 8.22
N ALA A 172 -27.88 7.23 9.46
CA ALA A 172 -27.00 6.82 10.56
C ALA A 172 -26.24 5.50 10.30
N THR A 173 -26.80 4.58 9.51
CA THR A 173 -26.12 3.33 9.15
C THR A 173 -24.95 3.61 8.22
N GLN A 174 -25.13 4.48 7.23
CA GLN A 174 -24.07 4.91 6.31
C GLN A 174 -23.01 5.75 7.02
N GLU A 175 -23.42 6.62 7.95
CA GLU A 175 -22.50 7.44 8.75
C GLU A 175 -21.61 6.57 9.64
N ARG A 176 -22.19 5.61 10.36
CA ARG A 176 -21.41 4.64 11.15
C ARG A 176 -20.44 3.83 10.29
N ALA A 177 -20.89 3.39 9.12
CA ALA A 177 -20.05 2.67 8.17
C ALA A 177 -18.92 3.55 7.62
N TRP A 178 -19.20 4.84 7.41
CA TRP A 178 -18.20 5.82 6.99
C TRP A 178 -17.12 6.02 8.04
N ASP A 179 -17.51 6.22 9.29
CA ASP A 179 -16.58 6.36 10.41
C ASP A 179 -15.74 5.08 10.60
N ASP A 180 -16.37 3.91 10.53
CA ASP A 180 -15.66 2.63 10.63
C ASP A 180 -14.66 2.42 9.48
N LEU A 181 -14.89 3.00 8.31
CA LEU A 181 -13.96 2.90 7.17
C LEU A 181 -12.70 3.75 7.38
N PHE A 182 -12.85 4.95 7.96
CA PHE A 182 -11.77 5.95 8.01
C PHE A 182 -11.13 6.15 9.39
N GLU A 183 -11.88 6.00 10.48
CA GLU A 183 -11.42 6.28 11.84
C GLU A 183 -10.84 5.05 12.55
N LYS A 184 -11.26 3.85 12.15
CA LYS A 184 -10.65 2.62 12.66
C LYS A 184 -9.25 2.46 12.09
N ASN A 185 -8.24 2.59 12.94
CA ASN A 185 -6.84 2.52 12.57
C ASN A 185 -6.24 1.17 12.97
N ASN A 186 -5.62 0.48 12.03
CA ASN A 186 -4.86 -0.74 12.29
C ASN A 186 -5.64 -1.95 12.84
N VAL A 187 -6.97 -1.91 12.84
CA VAL A 187 -7.84 -2.92 13.45
C VAL A 187 -8.72 -3.63 12.42
N ARG A 188 -9.29 -4.78 12.83
CA ARG A 188 -10.33 -5.48 12.06
C ARG A 188 -11.54 -4.57 11.84
N ARG A 189 -12.05 -4.58 10.62
CA ARG A 189 -13.30 -3.89 10.25
C ARG A 189 -14.35 -4.93 9.88
N ASP A 190 -15.57 -4.73 10.35
CA ASP A 190 -16.67 -5.62 10.04
C ASP A 190 -17.18 -5.34 8.62
N PRO A 191 -17.07 -6.30 7.68
CA PRO A 191 -17.51 -6.09 6.31
C PRO A 191 -19.02 -5.85 6.20
N ASN A 192 -19.83 -6.40 7.10
CA ASN A 192 -21.28 -6.23 7.09
C ASN A 192 -21.70 -4.81 7.47
N VAL A 193 -20.94 -4.16 8.34
CA VAL A 193 -21.16 -2.75 8.69
C VAL A 193 -20.74 -1.84 7.54
N LEU A 194 -19.64 -2.16 6.84
CA LEU A 194 -19.08 -1.29 5.81
C LEU A 194 -19.75 -1.40 4.44
N ARG A 195 -20.32 -2.57 4.10
CA ARG A 195 -20.91 -2.82 2.79
C ARG A 195 -22.01 -1.82 2.40
N PRO A 196 -22.96 -1.45 3.28
CA PRO A 196 -23.96 -0.43 2.96
C PRO A 196 -23.38 0.91 2.51
N ALA A 197 -22.26 1.36 3.09
CA ALA A 197 -21.56 2.55 2.63
C ALA A 197 -20.91 2.31 1.27
N ALA A 198 -20.22 1.18 1.08
CA ALA A 198 -19.60 0.85 -0.20
C ALA A 198 -20.60 0.84 -1.37
N GLU A 199 -21.79 0.29 -1.16
CA GLU A 199 -22.88 0.25 -2.15
C GLU A 199 -23.44 1.64 -2.48
N MET A 200 -23.59 2.50 -1.47
CA MET A 200 -23.98 3.90 -1.68
C MET A 200 -22.99 4.60 -2.61
N TYR A 201 -21.70 4.47 -2.33
CA TYR A 201 -20.66 5.19 -3.07
C TYR A 201 -20.36 4.60 -4.45
N ASP A 202 -20.77 3.36 -4.73
CA ASP A 202 -20.54 2.69 -6.01
C ASP A 202 -21.14 3.47 -7.20
N GLY A 203 -22.25 4.17 -6.99
CA GLY A 203 -22.90 5.01 -7.99
C GLY A 203 -22.29 6.41 -8.18
N PHE A 204 -21.62 6.94 -7.14
CA PHE A 204 -21.24 8.35 -7.08
C PHE A 204 -19.74 8.59 -7.18
N LEU A 205 -18.94 7.76 -6.49
CA LEU A 205 -17.51 7.93 -6.37
C LEU A 205 -16.80 6.95 -7.29
N LYS A 206 -16.39 7.39 -8.47
CA LYS A 206 -15.74 6.52 -9.44
C LYS A 206 -14.22 6.66 -9.38
N PHE A 207 -13.50 5.58 -9.69
CA PHE A 207 -12.03 5.59 -9.67
C PHE A 207 -11.43 6.72 -10.51
N TYR A 208 -12.04 7.08 -11.64
CA TYR A 208 -11.58 8.18 -12.49
C TYR A 208 -11.72 9.59 -11.85
N GLN A 209 -12.38 9.73 -10.70
CA GLN A 209 -12.47 10.99 -9.94
C GLN A 209 -11.33 11.14 -8.92
N ILE A 210 -10.54 10.09 -8.65
CA ILE A 210 -9.43 10.15 -7.68
C ILE A 210 -8.41 11.25 -8.02
N ARG A 211 -8.09 12.12 -7.07
CA ARG A 211 -7.13 13.21 -7.31
C ARG A 211 -5.74 12.66 -7.62
N ARG A 212 -4.95 13.40 -8.41
CA ARG A 212 -3.56 13.01 -8.78
C ARG A 212 -2.69 12.74 -7.54
N LYS A 213 -2.88 13.51 -6.47
CA LYS A 213 -2.14 13.36 -5.22
C LYS A 213 -2.53 12.06 -4.50
N SER A 214 -3.82 11.81 -4.30
CA SER A 214 -4.33 10.56 -3.70
C SER A 214 -3.93 9.34 -4.52
N LEU A 215 -4.03 9.39 -5.85
CA LEU A 215 -3.59 8.32 -6.73
C LEU A 215 -2.10 8.00 -6.59
N ARG A 216 -1.26 9.03 -6.37
CA ARG A 216 0.17 8.84 -6.10
C ARG A 216 0.39 8.17 -4.75
N HIS A 217 -0.34 8.56 -3.71
CA HIS A 217 -0.25 7.91 -2.40
C HIS A 217 -0.74 6.47 -2.46
N LEU A 218 -1.84 6.19 -3.16
CA LEU A 218 -2.33 4.84 -3.42
C LEU A 218 -1.31 3.99 -4.18
N ALA A 219 -0.76 4.49 -5.28
CA ALA A 219 0.26 3.75 -6.02
C ALA A 219 1.48 3.45 -5.13
N ARG A 220 1.93 4.40 -4.30
CA ARG A 220 3.03 4.17 -3.36
C ARG A 220 2.68 3.17 -2.25
N SER A 221 1.46 3.20 -1.70
CA SER A 221 1.02 2.20 -0.71
C SER A 221 0.87 0.80 -1.32
N MET A 222 0.73 0.70 -2.64
CA MET A 222 0.81 -0.54 -3.39
C MET A 222 2.25 -0.91 -3.80
N ASN A 223 3.25 -0.15 -3.35
CA ASN A 223 4.66 -0.24 -3.76
C ASN A 223 4.89 -0.06 -5.28
N LEU A 224 3.91 0.50 -6.00
CA LEU A 224 4.00 0.77 -7.43
C LEU A 224 4.85 2.03 -7.68
N PRO A 225 5.67 2.04 -8.74
CA PRO A 225 6.51 3.19 -9.06
C PRO A 225 5.68 4.44 -9.36
N THR A 226 6.02 5.56 -8.75
CA THR A 226 5.40 6.88 -9.01
C THR A 226 6.45 7.90 -9.44
N PHE A 227 6.85 7.85 -10.71
CA PHE A 227 7.78 8.83 -11.25
C PHE A 227 7.08 10.16 -11.52
N PRO A 228 7.69 11.31 -11.16
CA PRO A 228 7.08 12.62 -11.34
C PRO A 228 6.79 12.95 -12.81
N LEU A 229 7.55 12.35 -13.73
CA LEU A 229 7.41 12.52 -15.18
C LEU A 229 6.23 11.75 -15.79
N LEU A 230 5.66 10.78 -15.07
CA LEU A 230 4.54 10.01 -15.58
C LEU A 230 3.22 10.72 -15.31
N SER A 231 2.36 10.72 -16.31
CA SER A 231 1.04 11.31 -16.26
C SER A 231 0.10 10.52 -15.34
N ARG A 232 -1.01 11.14 -14.92
CA ARG A 232 -2.02 10.52 -14.04
C ARG A 232 -2.52 9.20 -14.62
N ILE A 233 -2.72 9.13 -15.94
CA ILE A 233 -3.21 7.94 -16.62
C ILE A 233 -2.29 6.74 -16.35
N CYS A 234 -0.96 6.89 -16.45
CA CYS A 234 -0.03 5.78 -16.18
C CYS A 234 -0.14 5.23 -14.75
N ALA A 235 -0.29 6.09 -13.74
CA ALA A 235 -0.50 5.65 -12.37
C ALA A 235 -1.86 4.96 -12.20
N SER A 236 -2.89 5.48 -12.87
CA SER A 236 -4.23 4.90 -12.92
C SER A 236 -4.20 3.51 -13.55
N THR A 237 -3.50 3.33 -14.68
CA THR A 237 -3.35 2.06 -15.38
C THR A 237 -2.68 1.02 -14.48
N ARG A 238 -1.59 1.39 -13.77
CA ARG A 238 -0.89 0.44 -12.88
C ARG A 238 -1.76 -0.05 -11.73
N VAL A 239 -2.46 0.86 -11.07
CA VAL A 239 -3.38 0.52 -9.96
C VAL A 239 -4.50 -0.38 -10.50
N LYS A 240 -5.11 0.01 -11.62
CA LYS A 240 -6.16 -0.75 -12.30
C LYS A 240 -5.68 -2.15 -12.68
N ASP A 241 -4.56 -2.27 -13.39
CA ASP A 241 -4.04 -3.56 -13.87
C ASP A 241 -3.68 -4.51 -12.72
N TYR A 242 -3.21 -3.97 -11.59
CA TYR A 242 -2.96 -4.76 -10.38
C TYR A 242 -4.25 -5.35 -9.84
N TRP A 243 -5.25 -4.50 -9.61
CA TRP A 243 -6.53 -4.92 -9.03
C TRP A 243 -7.33 -5.79 -9.98
N ASN A 244 -7.21 -5.61 -11.29
CA ASN A 244 -7.82 -6.50 -12.26
C ASN A 244 -7.27 -7.93 -12.13
N LEU A 245 -5.95 -8.09 -12.00
CA LEU A 245 -5.36 -9.41 -11.73
C LEU A 245 -5.78 -9.94 -10.36
N ALA A 246 -5.79 -9.08 -9.33
CA ALA A 246 -6.17 -9.47 -7.98
C ALA A 246 -7.60 -10.01 -7.93
N TRP A 247 -8.57 -9.33 -8.55
CA TRP A 247 -9.96 -9.77 -8.57
C TRP A 247 -10.19 -11.04 -9.39
N ASN A 248 -9.48 -11.20 -10.51
CA ASN A 248 -9.55 -12.45 -11.26
C ASN A 248 -9.05 -13.65 -10.44
N GLU A 249 -7.98 -13.45 -9.66
CA GLU A 249 -7.51 -14.47 -8.72
C GLU A 249 -8.47 -14.66 -7.54
N ASP A 250 -9.04 -13.58 -6.98
CA ASP A 250 -10.00 -13.65 -5.89
C ASP A 250 -11.23 -14.46 -6.27
N TYR A 251 -11.73 -14.26 -7.50
CA TYR A 251 -12.85 -15.02 -8.03
C TYR A 251 -12.55 -16.52 -8.05
N MET A 252 -11.35 -16.93 -8.49
CA MET A 252 -10.93 -18.35 -8.45
C MET A 252 -10.85 -18.86 -7.01
N VAL A 253 -10.22 -18.09 -6.10
CA VAL A 253 -10.01 -18.48 -4.71
C VAL A 253 -11.32 -18.66 -3.96
N ILE A 254 -12.31 -17.81 -4.22
CA ILE A 254 -13.63 -17.89 -3.57
C ILE A 254 -14.44 -19.04 -4.16
N THR A 255 -14.59 -19.09 -5.48
CA THR A 255 -15.45 -20.09 -6.14
C THR A 255 -14.95 -21.52 -5.98
N GLN A 256 -13.64 -21.72 -5.92
CA GLN A 256 -13.01 -23.03 -5.73
C GLN A 256 -12.61 -23.29 -4.27
N LYS A 257 -12.87 -22.34 -3.36
CA LYS A 257 -12.51 -22.42 -1.93
C LYS A 257 -11.02 -22.73 -1.67
N LEU A 258 -10.13 -22.19 -2.50
CA LEU A 258 -8.69 -22.49 -2.45
C LEU A 258 -8.03 -22.04 -1.14
N HIS A 259 -8.54 -20.97 -0.52
CA HIS A 259 -8.00 -20.41 0.73
C HIS A 259 -8.02 -21.40 1.91
N HIS A 260 -8.90 -22.42 1.89
CA HIS A 260 -8.89 -23.48 2.88
C HIS A 260 -7.81 -24.55 2.64
N GLN A 261 -7.33 -24.68 1.39
CA GLN A 261 -6.38 -25.69 0.96
C GLN A 261 -4.94 -25.15 0.85
N MET A 262 -4.78 -23.82 0.78
CA MET A 262 -3.49 -23.15 0.74
C MET A 262 -2.66 -23.44 1.99
N SER A 263 -1.36 -23.61 1.80
CA SER A 263 -0.38 -23.63 2.89
C SER A 263 -0.39 -22.29 3.66
N ASP A 264 0.21 -22.25 4.85
CA ASP A 264 0.32 -21.01 5.64
C ASP A 264 1.03 -19.90 4.86
N GLU A 265 2.08 -20.27 4.11
CA GLU A 265 2.83 -19.34 3.27
C GLU A 265 2.00 -18.83 2.09
N GLU A 266 1.28 -19.72 1.39
CA GLU A 266 0.43 -19.36 0.26
C GLU A 266 -0.72 -18.44 0.69
N LEU A 267 -1.35 -18.74 1.83
CA LEU A 267 -2.43 -17.93 2.40
C LEU A 267 -1.91 -16.55 2.84
N GLN A 268 -0.74 -16.52 3.49
CA GLN A 268 -0.10 -15.28 3.90
C GLN A 268 0.28 -14.41 2.69
N ASP A 269 0.86 -14.99 1.63
CA ASP A 269 1.18 -14.27 0.40
C ASP A 269 -0.08 -13.72 -0.29
N TYR A 270 -1.12 -14.56 -0.40
CA TYR A 270 -2.41 -14.16 -0.95
C TYR A 270 -2.98 -12.95 -0.19
N ALA A 271 -3.06 -13.03 1.15
CA ALA A 271 -3.55 -11.97 2.01
C ALA A 271 -2.68 -10.70 1.95
N TRP A 272 -1.36 -10.85 1.90
CA TRP A 272 -0.42 -9.73 1.82
C TRP A 272 -0.52 -8.95 0.50
N ARG A 273 -0.78 -9.64 -0.62
CA ARG A 273 -1.08 -9.00 -1.92
C ARG A 273 -2.42 -8.26 -1.92
N ARG A 274 -3.33 -8.57 -0.99
CA ARG A 274 -4.58 -7.81 -0.78
C ARG A 274 -4.46 -6.76 0.32
N PHE A 275 -3.25 -6.53 0.85
CA PHE A 275 -3.00 -5.57 1.93
C PHE A 275 -3.73 -5.94 3.25
N LEU A 276 -4.04 -7.22 3.46
CA LEU A 276 -4.79 -7.69 4.63
C LEU A 276 -3.86 -8.15 5.76
N SER A 277 -2.68 -8.67 5.43
CA SER A 277 -1.76 -9.28 6.38
C SER A 277 -0.34 -8.69 6.26
N PRO A 278 -0.06 -7.56 6.95
CA PRO A 278 1.30 -7.04 7.06
C PRO A 278 2.23 -8.07 7.72
N TYR A 279 3.43 -8.30 7.16
CA TYR A 279 4.38 -9.30 7.65
C TYR A 279 5.00 -8.93 9.01
N ASP A 280 5.12 -7.64 9.31
CA ASP A 280 5.64 -7.13 10.59
C ASP A 280 4.77 -7.55 11.79
N LYS A 281 3.48 -7.81 11.56
CA LYS A 281 2.54 -8.18 12.62
C LYS A 281 2.57 -9.65 13.02
N ASN A 282 3.26 -10.50 12.26
CA ASN A 282 3.38 -11.94 12.53
C ASN A 282 2.04 -12.62 12.90
N LEU A 283 1.00 -12.35 12.11
CA LEU A 283 -0.35 -12.87 12.38
C LEU A 283 -0.39 -14.40 12.31
N SER A 284 -1.22 -14.99 13.15
CA SER A 284 -1.52 -16.43 13.10
C SER A 284 -2.36 -16.79 11.87
N ARG A 285 -2.33 -18.07 11.46
CA ARG A 285 -3.15 -18.58 10.35
C ARG A 285 -4.64 -18.23 10.54
N GLU A 286 -5.16 -18.35 11.76
CA GLU A 286 -6.56 -18.08 12.09
C GLU A 286 -6.93 -16.60 11.90
N GLU A 287 -6.05 -15.68 12.31
CA GLU A 287 -6.24 -14.25 12.11
C GLU A 287 -6.18 -13.88 10.62
N VAL A 288 -5.23 -14.45 9.88
CA VAL A 288 -5.11 -14.25 8.43
C VAL A 288 -6.37 -14.77 7.73
N MET A 289 -6.83 -15.97 8.09
CA MET A 289 -8.03 -16.56 7.52
C MET A 289 -9.27 -15.71 7.83
N THR A 290 -9.38 -15.18 9.05
CA THR A 290 -10.46 -14.25 9.42
C THR A 290 -10.48 -13.03 8.51
N ARG A 291 -9.33 -12.37 8.31
CA ARG A 291 -9.24 -11.18 7.44
C ARG A 291 -9.52 -11.50 5.97
N VAL A 292 -9.13 -12.67 5.49
CA VAL A 292 -9.44 -13.13 4.13
C VAL A 292 -10.93 -13.38 3.96
N ASN A 293 -11.57 -14.04 4.92
CA ASN A 293 -13.02 -14.26 4.90
C ASN A 293 -13.79 -12.93 4.96
N ASP A 294 -13.38 -12.02 5.86
CA ASP A 294 -13.97 -10.69 5.96
C ASP A 294 -13.82 -9.92 4.63
N TYR A 295 -12.67 -10.05 3.97
CA TYR A 295 -12.45 -9.46 2.64
C TYR A 295 -13.36 -10.08 1.57
N HIS A 296 -13.52 -11.40 1.54
CA HIS A 296 -14.43 -12.08 0.60
C HIS A 296 -15.88 -11.65 0.81
N GLU A 297 -16.31 -11.50 2.06
CA GLU A 297 -17.63 -10.98 2.40
C GLU A 297 -17.81 -9.51 1.98
N PHE A 298 -16.76 -8.70 2.11
CA PHE A 298 -16.75 -7.30 1.65
C PHE A 298 -16.90 -7.18 0.12
N LEU A 299 -16.30 -8.07 -0.67
CA LEU A 299 -16.48 -8.07 -2.14
C LEU A 299 -17.97 -8.22 -2.54
N GLY A 300 -18.75 -8.90 -1.71
CA GLY A 300 -20.20 -8.97 -1.82
C GLY A 300 -20.74 -9.98 -2.86
N PRO A 301 -22.05 -10.23 -2.86
CA PRO A 301 -22.67 -11.27 -3.68
C PRO A 301 -22.54 -11.01 -5.19
N ARG A 302 -22.66 -9.74 -5.62
CA ARG A 302 -22.55 -9.37 -7.05
C ARG A 302 -21.19 -9.65 -7.65
N PHE A 303 -20.12 -9.67 -6.84
CA PHE A 303 -18.80 -10.05 -7.30
C PHE A 303 -18.76 -11.53 -7.73
N ILE A 304 -19.45 -12.40 -6.98
CA ILE A 304 -19.50 -13.84 -7.24
C ILE A 304 -20.54 -14.19 -8.30
N GLU A 305 -21.71 -13.56 -8.25
CA GLU A 305 -22.83 -13.87 -9.13
C GLU A 305 -22.67 -13.27 -10.53
N GLU A 306 -22.17 -12.02 -10.61
CA GLU A 306 -22.12 -11.25 -11.86
C GLU A 306 -20.68 -10.92 -12.31
N GLY A 307 -19.66 -11.24 -11.52
CA GLY A 307 -18.29 -10.75 -11.77
C GLY A 307 -18.17 -9.23 -11.62
N LYS A 308 -19.13 -8.58 -10.93
CA LYS A 308 -19.10 -7.12 -10.78
C LYS A 308 -18.05 -6.72 -9.73
N ALA A 309 -16.98 -6.07 -10.19
CA ALA A 309 -15.95 -5.53 -9.32
C ALA A 309 -16.52 -4.49 -8.32
N PRO A 310 -16.11 -4.53 -7.03
CA PRO A 310 -16.50 -3.52 -6.06
C PRO A 310 -15.81 -2.19 -6.35
N ASN A 311 -16.35 -1.10 -5.81
CA ASN A 311 -15.75 0.22 -5.93
C ASN A 311 -14.28 0.23 -5.47
N LEU A 312 -13.35 0.55 -6.38
CA LEU A 312 -11.93 0.41 -6.09
C LEU A 312 -11.45 1.38 -5.02
N ILE A 313 -12.03 2.58 -4.93
CA ILE A 313 -11.62 3.54 -3.90
C ILE A 313 -12.07 3.04 -2.53
N ILE A 314 -13.32 2.58 -2.39
CA ILE A 314 -13.81 2.07 -1.11
C ILE A 314 -13.05 0.80 -0.69
N LEU A 315 -12.80 -0.12 -1.63
CA LEU A 315 -12.00 -1.33 -1.40
C LEU A 315 -10.58 -0.99 -0.91
N THR A 316 -9.91 -0.06 -1.58
CA THR A 316 -8.53 0.30 -1.22
C THR A 316 -8.44 0.99 0.14
N ASN A 317 -9.44 1.80 0.52
CA ASN A 317 -9.51 2.35 1.89
C ASN A 317 -9.76 1.24 2.93
N TYR A 318 -10.65 0.28 2.63
CA TYR A 318 -10.92 -0.86 3.50
C TYR A 318 -9.67 -1.69 3.80
N VAL A 319 -8.93 -2.09 2.76
CA VAL A 319 -7.75 -2.95 2.94
C VAL A 319 -6.54 -2.18 3.47
N LEU A 320 -6.30 -0.94 3.00
CA LEU A 320 -5.14 -0.16 3.45
C LEU A 320 -5.29 0.37 4.87
N GLY A 321 -6.46 0.31 5.47
CA GLY A 321 -6.61 0.67 6.86
C GLY A 321 -5.91 -0.30 7.82
N TYR A 322 -5.47 -1.49 7.39
CA TYR A 322 -4.51 -2.32 8.15
C TYR A 322 -3.08 -1.77 8.15
N TYR A 323 -2.82 -0.74 7.33
CA TYR A 323 -1.58 0.04 7.23
C TYR A 323 -1.76 1.48 7.70
N ASN A 324 -2.90 1.79 8.34
CA ASN A 324 -3.11 3.06 9.02
C ASN A 324 -2.72 2.90 10.49
N ASP A 325 -1.44 2.67 10.75
CA ASP A 325 -0.92 2.59 12.10
C ASP A 325 -0.58 4.02 12.58
N PRO A 326 -1.21 4.51 13.66
CA PRO A 326 -0.87 5.81 14.23
C PRO A 326 0.56 5.84 14.79
N ALA A 327 1.21 4.68 14.91
CA ALA A 327 2.47 4.47 15.62
C ALA A 327 2.36 5.05 17.03
N TYR A 328 1.49 4.46 17.84
CA TYR A 328 1.46 4.77 19.27
C TYR A 328 2.76 4.24 19.90
N LEU A 329 3.43 5.07 20.68
CA LEU A 329 4.38 4.58 21.68
C LEU A 329 3.58 3.70 22.65
N VAL A 330 4.01 2.47 22.88
CA VAL A 330 3.33 1.54 23.78
C VAL A 330 4.10 1.38 25.10
N GLU A 331 5.40 1.67 25.10
CA GLU A 331 6.27 1.22 26.20
C GLU A 331 6.81 2.37 27.09
N ASP A 332 7.20 3.55 26.56
CA ASP A 332 7.54 4.78 27.32
C ASP A 332 7.84 5.95 26.36
N ILE A 333 7.65 7.21 26.78
CA ILE A 333 8.15 8.42 26.11
C ILE A 333 9.68 8.46 26.08
N SER A 334 10.36 7.91 27.10
CA SER A 334 11.82 7.87 27.16
C SER A 334 12.46 7.07 26.01
N ALA A 335 11.71 6.16 25.37
CA ALA A 335 12.16 5.44 24.18
C ALA A 335 12.32 6.35 22.94
N LEU A 336 11.72 7.56 22.93
CA LEU A 336 11.98 8.57 21.90
C LEU A 336 13.39 9.17 22.00
N ASP A 337 14.00 9.15 23.18
CA ASP A 337 15.36 9.64 23.39
C ASP A 337 16.42 8.65 22.88
N GLY A 338 16.03 7.41 22.61
CA GLY A 338 16.89 6.35 22.07
C GLY A 338 16.97 6.26 20.54
N ASN A 339 16.42 7.21 19.78
CA ASN A 339 16.34 7.06 18.32
C ASN A 339 17.57 7.64 17.58
N ASP A 340 18.31 6.76 16.91
CA ASP A 340 19.53 6.92 16.08
C ASP A 340 19.43 7.89 14.87
N PHE A 341 18.51 8.85 14.87
CA PHE A 341 18.33 9.80 13.77
C PHE A 341 18.22 11.24 14.28
N GLU A 342 19.28 11.71 14.91
CA GLU A 342 19.45 13.08 15.42
C GLU A 342 19.13 14.16 14.36
N TYR A 343 19.39 13.88 13.07
CA TYR A 343 19.14 14.81 11.97
C TYR A 343 17.71 14.81 11.41
N MET A 344 16.86 13.83 11.76
CA MET A 344 15.43 13.80 11.41
C MET A 344 14.53 14.18 12.59
N ALA A 345 15.11 14.42 13.77
CA ALA A 345 14.40 14.74 15.00
C ALA A 345 13.41 15.90 14.84
N HIS A 346 13.72 16.94 14.06
CA HIS A 346 12.83 18.09 13.90
C HIS A 346 11.62 17.82 12.99
N TYR A 347 11.75 16.96 11.97
CA TYR A 347 10.64 16.64 11.05
C TYR A 347 9.81 15.45 11.53
N GLY A 348 10.45 14.45 12.14
CA GLY A 348 9.79 13.29 12.72
C GLY A 348 9.00 13.66 13.96
N LYS A 349 9.59 14.42 14.89
CA LYS A 349 8.95 14.78 16.16
C LYS A 349 7.72 15.67 15.96
N ASP A 350 7.72 16.58 15.00
CA ASP A 350 6.59 17.48 14.74
C ASP A 350 5.42 16.76 14.01
N ALA A 351 5.71 15.80 13.14
CA ALA A 351 4.69 14.97 12.48
C ALA A 351 4.16 13.83 13.37
N PHE A 352 4.98 13.37 14.32
CA PHE A 352 4.66 12.30 15.27
C PHE A 352 3.92 12.84 16.50
N LEU A 353 4.31 13.99 17.03
CA LEU A 353 3.57 14.69 18.09
C LEU A 353 2.18 15.09 17.60
N ARG A 354 2.03 15.67 16.39
CA ARG A 354 0.70 15.96 15.81
C ARG A 354 -0.18 14.72 15.58
N ARG A 355 0.40 13.51 15.50
CA ARG A 355 -0.35 12.23 15.39
C ARG A 355 -0.73 11.65 16.75
N LEU A 356 0.05 11.92 17.79
CA LEU A 356 -0.27 11.60 19.18
C LEU A 356 -1.21 12.64 19.82
N GLU A 357 -1.21 13.89 19.33
CA GLU A 357 -1.77 15.05 20.03
C GLU A 357 -3.28 15.22 19.96
N PHE A 358 -4.04 14.49 19.15
CA PHE A 358 -5.47 14.77 19.04
C PHE A 358 -6.35 13.61 19.54
N GLU A 359 -6.59 13.70 20.85
CA GLU A 359 -7.80 13.40 21.60
C GLU A 359 -7.97 12.01 22.25
N ASN A 360 -7.44 10.90 21.72
CA ASN A 360 -7.77 9.55 22.24
C ASN A 360 -6.64 8.52 22.32
N GLY A 361 -5.36 8.93 22.37
CA GLY A 361 -4.24 7.99 22.50
C GLY A 361 -4.04 7.43 23.92
N PRO A 362 -3.57 6.18 24.10
CA PRO A 362 -3.40 5.54 25.42
C PRO A 362 -2.34 6.20 26.32
N LEU A 363 -1.47 7.06 25.76
CA LEU A 363 -0.42 7.78 26.49
C LEU A 363 -0.65 9.29 26.59
N ARG A 364 -1.87 9.77 26.28
CA ARG A 364 -2.21 11.22 26.29
C ARG A 364 -1.75 11.91 27.57
N ASP A 365 -2.09 11.35 28.72
CA ASP A 365 -1.81 11.95 30.03
C ASP A 365 -0.30 12.01 30.32
N GLN A 366 0.46 11.02 29.84
CA GLN A 366 1.92 10.97 30.01
C GLN A 366 2.62 11.98 29.09
N VAL A 367 2.12 12.17 27.86
CA VAL A 367 2.63 13.18 26.91
C VAL A 367 2.36 14.58 27.44
N GLU A 368 1.16 14.83 27.98
CA GLU A 368 0.81 16.11 28.58
C GLU A 368 1.73 16.43 29.78
N ALA A 369 1.94 15.46 30.68
CA ALA A 369 2.85 15.61 31.82
C ALA A 369 4.30 15.88 31.39
N HIS A 370 4.82 15.15 30.39
CA HIS A 370 6.18 15.33 29.89
C HIS A 370 6.36 16.68 29.17
N THR A 371 5.36 17.13 28.42
CA THR A 371 5.39 18.42 27.72
C THR A 371 5.38 19.58 28.71
N GLN A 372 4.57 19.50 29.76
CA GLN A 372 4.57 20.49 30.85
C GLN A 372 5.94 20.55 31.54
N LYS A 373 6.58 19.40 31.77
CA LYS A 373 7.94 19.34 32.33
C LYS A 373 8.97 20.03 31.44
N LEU A 374 8.96 19.75 30.12
CA LEU A 374 9.86 20.40 29.17
C LEU A 374 9.63 21.92 29.06
N ILE A 375 8.38 22.38 29.16
CA ILE A 375 8.06 23.81 29.19
C ILE A 375 8.63 24.45 30.46
N ALA A 376 8.47 23.80 31.62
CA ALA A 376 9.03 24.27 32.88
C ALA A 376 10.56 24.31 32.85
N ASP A 377 11.22 23.29 32.31
CA ASP A 377 12.67 23.22 32.19
C ASP A 377 13.21 24.29 31.23
N ARG A 378 12.53 24.55 30.12
CA ARG A 378 12.87 25.65 29.19
C ARG A 378 12.65 27.02 29.81
N ALA A 379 11.57 27.22 30.57
CA ALA A 379 11.33 28.46 31.29
C ALA A 379 12.40 28.70 32.37
N ALA A 380 12.82 27.64 33.08
CA ALA A 380 13.89 27.71 34.07
C ALA A 380 15.26 27.99 33.44
N ALA A 381 15.55 27.44 32.26
CA ALA A 381 16.77 27.71 31.50
C ALA A 381 16.80 29.16 30.98
N ALA A 382 15.69 29.66 30.43
CA ALA A 382 15.58 31.07 30.00
C ALA A 382 15.72 32.05 31.17
N ALA A 383 15.16 31.71 32.34
CA ALA A 383 15.32 32.50 33.56
C ALA A 383 16.78 32.58 34.03
N LYS A 384 17.56 31.49 33.87
CA LYS A 384 19.00 31.46 34.16
C LYS A 384 19.82 32.31 33.18
N GLU A 385 19.47 32.36 31.91
CA GLU A 385 20.17 33.21 30.93
C GLU A 385 19.96 34.71 31.20
N THR A 386 18.76 35.12 31.66
CA THR A 386 18.50 36.52 32.07
C THR A 386 19.29 36.98 33.30
N THR A 387 19.74 36.06 34.16
CA THR A 387 20.62 36.41 35.31
C THR A 387 22.10 36.57 34.95
N THR A 388 22.48 36.27 33.70
CA THR A 388 23.87 36.39 33.18
C THR A 388 24.01 37.40 32.05
N ALA A 389 23.09 38.37 31.93
CA ALA A 389 23.32 39.53 31.08
C ALA A 389 24.36 40.47 31.74
N PRO A 390 25.40 40.92 31.01
CA PRO A 390 26.48 41.70 31.61
C PRO A 390 25.98 43.08 32.05
N GLN A 391 26.25 43.44 33.31
CA GLN A 391 26.16 44.83 33.76
C GLN A 391 27.14 45.67 32.93
N VAL A 392 26.61 46.47 32.01
CA VAL A 392 27.37 47.56 31.39
C VAL A 392 27.46 48.68 32.43
N THR A 393 28.61 48.78 33.11
CA THR A 393 28.97 49.96 33.89
C THR A 393 29.42 51.07 32.95
N ALA A 394 28.89 52.27 33.17
CA ALA A 394 29.21 53.50 32.45
C ALA A 394 30.65 53.98 32.65
#